data_AF-A0A1N6WKS5-F1
#
_entry.id   AF-A0A1N6WKS5-F1
#
_cell.length_a   1.000
_cell.length_b   1.000
_cell.length_c   1.000
_cell.angle_alpha   90.00
_cell.angle_beta   90.00
_cell.angle_gamma   90.00
#
_symmetry.space_group_name_H-M   'P 1'
#
loop_
_entity.id
_entity.type
_entity.pdbx_description
1 polymer ?
#
loop_
_entity_poly.entity_id
_entity_poly.type
_entity_poly.pdbx_seq_one_letter_code
_entity_poly.pdbx_strand_id
1 'polypeptide(L)'
;MSSLFDTQATKKPTNVSINSDLLAKARALKINLSATLEAALEEQVSAKQREAWKRDNQAAIEAYNRMVEAQGTFGDSLRGF
;
A
#
# COMPACT_ATOMS: atom_id res chain seq x y z
N MET A 1 8.71 5.90 8.11
CA MET A 1 7.77 5.39 7.11
C MET A 1 6.47 6.14 7.30
N SER A 2 5.97 6.83 6.28
CA SER A 2 4.72 7.57 6.37
C SER A 2 3.59 6.60 6.68
N SER A 3 2.82 6.87 7.73
CA SER A 3 1.63 6.07 8.05
C SER A 3 0.60 6.23 6.93
N LEU A 4 0.05 5.12 6.44
CA LEU A 4 -0.93 5.10 5.34
C LEU A 4 -2.27 5.76 5.72
N PHE A 5 -2.53 5.88 7.02
CA PHE A 5 -3.69 6.50 7.64
C PHE A 5 -3.35 6.96 9.06
N ASP A 6 -4.23 7.75 9.68
CA ASP A 6 -4.07 8.18 11.06
C ASP A 6 -4.35 7.02 12.04
N THR A 7 -3.29 6.52 12.69
CA THR A 7 -3.40 5.45 13.69
C THR A 7 -4.08 5.88 14.99
N GLN A 8 -4.24 7.18 15.23
CA GLN A 8 -4.92 7.73 16.41
C GLN A 8 -6.39 8.05 16.12
N ALA A 9 -6.85 7.89 14.88
CA ALA A 9 -8.23 8.10 14.52
C ALA A 9 -9.15 7.12 15.27
N THR A 10 -10.29 7.63 15.75
CA THR A 10 -11.27 6.80 16.45
C THR A 10 -11.90 5.77 15.52
N LYS A 11 -11.96 4.51 15.97
CA LYS A 11 -12.61 3.43 15.22
C LYS A 11 -14.09 3.74 15.06
N LYS A 12 -14.56 3.79 13.82
CA LYS A 12 -15.98 3.97 13.52
C LYS A 12 -16.63 2.63 13.21
N PRO A 13 -17.74 2.27 13.87
CA PRO A 13 -18.51 1.08 13.50
C PRO A 13 -19.03 1.26 12.07
N THR A 14 -18.72 0.29 11.22
CA THR A 14 -19.11 0.30 9.80
C THR A 14 -19.96 -0.94 9.53
N ASN A 15 -21.15 -0.75 8.97
CA ASN A 15 -21.99 -1.87 8.54
C ASN A 15 -21.47 -2.41 7.20
N VAL A 16 -21.17 -3.70 7.15
CA VAL A 16 -20.68 -4.39 5.96
C VAL A 16 -21.52 -5.64 5.68
N SER A 17 -21.77 -5.89 4.40
CA SER A 17 -22.45 -7.12 3.96
C SER A 17 -21.41 -8.19 3.66
N ILE A 18 -21.51 -9.32 4.36
CA ILE A 18 -20.59 -10.46 4.24
C ILE A 18 -21.41 -11.74 4.15
N ASN A 19 -20.84 -12.77 3.49
CA ASN A 19 -21.49 -14.07 3.41
C ASN A 19 -21.77 -14.63 4.82
N SER A 20 -23.01 -15.07 5.05
CA SER A 20 -23.49 -15.49 6.37
C SER A 20 -22.79 -16.75 6.89
N ASP A 21 -22.51 -17.73 6.02
CA ASP A 21 -21.76 -18.94 6.38
C ASP A 21 -20.31 -18.61 6.74
N LEU A 22 -19.66 -17.75 5.97
CA LEU A 22 -18.30 -17.28 6.28
C LEU A 22 -18.25 -16.55 7.64
N LEU A 23 -19.24 -15.69 7.92
CA LEU A 23 -19.34 -15.00 9.19
C LEU A 23 -19.54 -15.97 10.35
N ALA A 24 -20.40 -16.98 10.18
CA ALA A 24 -20.63 -18.01 11.19
C ALA A 24 -19.35 -18.80 11.49
N LYS A 25 -18.63 -19.23 10.44
CA LYS A 25 -17.34 -19.92 10.56
C LYS A 25 -16.29 -19.07 11.25
N ALA A 26 -16.16 -17.79 10.86
CA ALA A 26 -15.20 -16.88 11.47
C ALA A 26 -15.48 -16.68 12.97
N ARG A 27 -16.76 -16.54 13.36
CA ARG A 27 -17.16 -16.46 14.77
C ARG A 27 -16.88 -17.74 15.54
N ALA A 28 -17.17 -18.91 14.96
CA ALA A 28 -16.88 -20.20 15.57
C ALA A 28 -15.37 -20.39 15.82
N LEU A 29 -14.55 -19.90 14.90
CA LEU A 29 -13.09 -19.90 15.01
C LEU A 29 -12.52 -18.76 15.89
N LYS A 30 -13.38 -17.95 16.51
CA LYS A 30 -12.99 -16.79 17.35
C LYS A 30 -12.09 -15.77 16.63
N ILE A 31 -12.27 -15.63 15.32
CA ILE A 31 -11.55 -14.63 14.53
C ILE A 31 -12.02 -13.23 14.92
N ASN A 32 -11.08 -12.31 15.17
CA ASN A 32 -11.36 -10.92 15.44
C ASN A 32 -11.70 -10.18 14.14
N LEU A 33 -12.99 -10.15 13.79
CA LEU A 33 -13.51 -9.56 12.56
C LEU A 33 -13.03 -8.13 12.33
N SER A 34 -13.01 -7.29 13.37
CA SER A 34 -12.59 -5.89 13.25
C SER A 34 -11.11 -5.79 12.88
N ALA A 35 -10.24 -6.54 13.56
CA ALA A 35 -8.81 -6.53 13.27
C ALA A 35 -8.50 -7.13 11.88
N THR A 36 -9.19 -8.20 11.50
CA THR A 36 -9.02 -8.81 10.17
C THR A 36 -9.48 -7.87 9.06
N LEU A 37 -10.62 -7.20 9.23
CA LEU A 37 -11.12 -6.23 8.26
C LEU A 37 -10.17 -5.03 8.13
N GLU A 38 -9.68 -4.52 9.26
CA GLU A 38 -8.74 -3.39 9.31
C GLU A 38 -7.43 -3.71 8.58
N ALA A 39 -6.84 -4.88 8.85
CA ALA A 39 -5.61 -5.33 8.17
C ALA A 39 -5.82 -5.53 6.66
N ALA A 40 -6.94 -6.14 6.25
CA ALA A 40 -7.26 -6.33 4.84
C ALA A 40 -7.48 -4.99 4.12
N LEU A 41 -8.12 -4.02 4.78
CA LEU A 41 -8.31 -2.68 4.23
C LEU A 41 -6.98 -1.93 4.11
N GLU A 42 -6.11 -2.01 5.11
CA GLU A 42 -4.77 -1.41 5.06
C GLU A 42 -3.97 -1.94 3.85
N GLU A 43 -3.96 -3.25 3.64
CA GLU A 43 -3.27 -3.86 2.51
C GLU A 43 -3.80 -3.35 1.16
N GLN A 44 -5.13 -3.33 0.99
CA GLN A 44 -5.78 -2.89 -0.24
C GLN A 44 -5.56 -1.39 -0.51
N VAL A 45 -5.69 -0.55 0.53
CA VAL A 45 -5.44 0.89 0.44
C VAL A 45 -3.99 1.14 0.09
N SER A 46 -3.04 0.45 0.74
CA SER A 46 -1.62 0.55 0.44
C SER A 46 -1.31 0.18 -1.02
N ALA A 47 -1.88 -0.92 -1.50
CA ALA A 47 -1.72 -1.36 -2.88
C ALA A 47 -2.23 -0.29 -3.86
N LYS A 48 -3.43 0.24 -3.63
CA LYS A 48 -4.02 1.27 -4.48
C LYS A 48 -3.25 2.59 -4.48
N GLN A 49 -2.77 3.03 -3.32
CA GLN A 49 -1.92 4.22 -3.22
C GLN A 49 -0.59 4.03 -3.96
N ARG A 50 0.03 2.85 -3.86
CA ARG A 50 1.24 2.53 -4.64
C ARG A 50 0.98 2.54 -6.14
N GLU A 51 -0.14 1.97 -6.59
CA GLU A 51 -0.55 2.00 -8.00
C GLU A 51 -0.75 3.43 -8.50
N ALA A 52 -1.48 4.25 -7.73
CA ALA A 52 -1.70 5.66 -8.04
C ALA A 52 -0.37 6.44 -8.11
N TRP A 53 0.49 6.29 -7.10
CA TRP A 53 1.79 6.95 -7.06
C TRP A 53 2.65 6.58 -8.27
N LYS A 54 2.69 5.29 -8.66
CA LYS A 54 3.43 4.85 -9.85
C LYS A 54 2.90 5.51 -11.12
N ARG A 55 1.58 5.61 -11.26
CA ARG A 55 0.93 6.25 -12.41
C ARG A 55 1.27 7.74 -12.47
N ASP A 56 1.16 8.44 -11.34
CA ASP A 56 1.38 9.88 -11.28
C ASP A 56 2.87 10.25 -11.48
N ASN A 57 3.78 9.39 -11.01
CA ASN A 57 5.23 9.62 -11.10
C ASN A 57 5.86 9.02 -12.36
N GLN A 58 5.08 8.35 -13.22
CA GLN A 58 5.62 7.67 -14.40
C GLN A 58 6.41 8.63 -15.30
N ALA A 59 5.88 9.82 -15.58
CA ALA A 59 6.56 10.81 -16.41
C ALA A 59 7.87 11.32 -15.79
N ALA A 60 7.90 11.49 -14.46
CA ALA A 60 9.10 11.92 -13.74
C ALA A 60 10.16 10.81 -13.71
N ILE A 61 9.74 9.55 -13.50
CA ILE A 61 10.60 8.37 -13.54
C ILE A 61 11.20 8.21 -14.93
N GLU A 62 10.40 8.33 -16.00
CA GLU A 62 10.88 8.25 -17.37
C GLU A 62 11.85 9.39 -17.72
N ALA A 63 11.56 10.62 -17.28
CA ALA A 63 12.47 11.75 -17.49
C ALA A 63 13.81 11.55 -16.77
N TYR A 64 13.77 11.05 -15.53
CA TYR A 64 14.95 10.70 -14.76
C TYR A 64 15.75 9.56 -15.42
N ASN A 65 15.07 8.50 -15.86
CA ASN A 65 15.73 7.38 -16.56
C ASN A 65 16.44 7.85 -17.82
N ARG A 66 15.81 8.71 -18.64
CA ARG A 66 16.45 9.31 -19.82
C ARG A 66 17.66 10.16 -19.46
N MET A 67 17.59 10.91 -18.36
CA MET A 67 18.72 11.71 -17.87
C MET A 67 19.88 10.81 -17.44
N VAL A 68 19.60 9.72 -16.72
CA VAL A 68 20.59 8.72 -16.30
C VAL A 68 21.22 8.01 -17.49
N GLU A 69 20.43 7.63 -18.50
CA GLU A 69 20.97 7.04 -19.74
C GLU A 69 21.88 8.00 -20.50
N ALA A 70 21.54 9.30 -20.53
CA ALA A 70 22.30 10.30 -21.26
C ALA A 70 23.55 10.79 -20.52
N GLN A 71 23.49 10.91 -19.19
CA GLN A 71 24.51 11.59 -18.37
C GLN A 71 25.26 10.64 -17.42
N GLY A 72 24.85 9.38 -17.35
CA GLY A 72 25.29 8.46 -16.32
C GLY A 72 24.72 8.79 -14.96
N THR A 73 24.99 7.94 -13.99
CA THR A 73 24.69 8.21 -12.58
C THR A 73 25.89 8.84 -11.89
N PHE A 74 25.64 9.57 -10.80
CA PHE A 74 26.72 10.11 -9.95
C PHE A 74 27.71 9.04 -9.47
N GLY A 75 27.27 7.79 -9.34
CA GLY A 75 28.11 6.65 -8.94
C GLY A 75 28.94 6.03 -10.07
N ASP A 76 28.69 6.36 -11.35
CA ASP A 76 29.44 5.76 -12.45
C ASP A 76 30.90 6.22 -12.48
N SER A 77 31.21 7.43 -11.98
CA SER A 77 32.59 7.92 -11.83
C SER A 77 33.34 7.30 -10.64
N LEU A 78 32.63 6.67 -9.70
CA LEU A 78 33.19 5.99 -8.52
C LEU A 78 33.26 4.46 -8.70
N ARG A 79 32.78 3.94 -9.83
CA ARG A 79 32.75 2.50 -10.15
C ARG A 79 34.04 2.04 -10.86
N GLY A 80 35.17 2.61 -10.47
CA GLY A 80 36.52 2.11 -10.80
C GLY A 80 37.02 1.26 -9.64
N PHE A 81 37.31 -0.02 -9.93
CA PHE A 81 37.90 -0.99 -8.99
C PHE A 81 39.40 -0.72 -8.79
#